data_AF-K1U2K4-F1
#
_entry.id   AF-K1U2K4-F1
#
_cell.length_a   1.000
_cell.length_b   1.000
_cell.length_c   1.000
_cell.angle_alpha   90.00
_cell.angle_beta   90.00
_cell.angle_gamma   90.00
#
_symmetry.space_group_name_H-M   'P 1'
#
loop_
_entity.id
_entity.type
_entity.pdbx_description
1 polymer ?
#
loop_
_entity_poly.entity_id
_entity_poly.type
_entity_poly.pdbx_seq_one_letter_code
_entity_poly.pdbx_strand_id
1 'polypeptide(L)' 'MDEYFVAAKYDIDKPTGKALAGKHGIRSIPTYLVFNTEGDLLGKITGSMPAEEFTAALRKIIAETGKK' A
#
# COMPACT_ATOMS: atom_id res chain seq x y z
N MET A 1 -5.54 -7.70 -12.13
CA MET A 1 -4.78 -6.85 -11.18
C MET A 1 -3.34 -6.61 -11.65
N ASP A 2 -2.97 -7.11 -12.83
CA ASP A 2 -1.56 -7.33 -13.21
C ASP A 2 -0.96 -6.31 -14.18
N GLU A 3 -1.76 -5.50 -14.89
CA GLU A 3 -1.18 -4.64 -15.93
C GLU A 3 -0.66 -3.28 -15.43
N TYR A 4 -0.96 -2.89 -14.18
CA TYR A 4 -0.66 -1.53 -13.67
C TYR A 4 0.01 -1.47 -12.29
N PHE A 5 0.20 -2.61 -11.61
CA PHE A 5 0.76 -2.62 -10.25
C PHE A 5 1.87 -3.63 -10.11
N VAL A 6 2.90 -3.24 -9.36
CA VAL A 6 3.96 -4.15 -8.90
C VAL A 6 3.65 -4.52 -7.45
N ALA A 7 3.30 -5.78 -7.22
CA ALA A 7 3.07 -6.30 -5.88
C ALA A 7 4.41 -6.67 -5.20
N ALA A 8 4.74 -6.01 -4.10
CA ALA A 8 5.89 -6.34 -3.26
C ALA A 8 5.44 -6.73 -1.86
N LYS A 9 5.89 -7.90 -1.38
CA LYS A 9 5.61 -8.38 -0.04
C LYS A 9 6.84 -8.20 0.85
N TYR A 10 6.65 -7.51 1.97
CA TYR A 10 7.66 -7.34 3.00
C TYR A 10 7.23 -8.02 4.29
N ASP A 11 8.18 -8.72 4.90
CA ASP A 11 8.02 -9.34 6.20
C ASP A 11 8.44 -8.34 7.28
N ILE A 12 7.52 -7.98 8.18
CA ILE A 12 7.74 -6.96 9.22
C ILE A 12 8.74 -7.40 10.29
N ASP A 13 8.97 -8.71 10.43
CA ASP A 13 9.95 -9.26 11.37
C ASP A 13 11.38 -9.19 10.81
N LYS A 14 11.53 -9.03 9.49
CA LYS A 14 12.84 -8.84 8.85
C LYS A 14 13.29 -7.38 8.95
N PRO A 15 14.62 -7.11 8.91
CA PRO A 15 15.15 -5.75 9.05
C PRO A 15 14.56 -4.75 8.05
N THR A 16 14.31 -5.17 6.80
CA THR A 16 13.72 -4.33 5.76
C THR A 16 12.27 -3.97 6.04
N GLY A 17 11.43 -4.95 6.43
CA GLY A 17 10.04 -4.69 6.77
C GLY A 17 9.89 -3.91 8.08
N LYS A 18 10.77 -4.15 9.06
CA LYS A 18 10.81 -3.36 10.31
C LYS A 18 11.18 -1.90 10.04
N ALA A 19 12.14 -1.65 9.15
CA ALA A 19 12.50 -0.30 8.72
C ALA A 19 11.34 0.39 7.99
N LEU A 20 10.65 -0.32 7.08
CA LEU A 20 9.46 0.19 6.40
C LEU A 20 8.32 0.50 7.38
N ALA A 21 8.08 -0.39 8.34
CA ALA A 21 7.06 -0.20 9.37
C ALA A 21 7.36 1.02 10.24
N GLY A 22 8.61 1.20 10.66
CA GLY A 22 9.05 2.39 11.39
C GLY A 22 8.88 3.67 10.56
N LYS A 23 9.33 3.67 9.31
CA LYS A 23 9.27 4.83 8.40
C LYS A 23 7.83 5.28 8.12
N HIS A 24 6.90 4.34 7.96
CA HIS A 24 5.50 4.62 7.62
C HIS A 24 4.53 4.52 8.79
N GLY A 25 5.02 4.35 10.02
CA GLY A 25 4.20 4.27 11.22
C GLY A 25 3.18 3.12 11.21
N ILE A 26 3.56 1.97 10.65
CA ILE A 26 2.70 0.79 10.57
C ILE A 26 2.54 0.19 11.97
N ARG A 27 1.29 0.10 12.44
CA ARG A 27 0.94 -0.44 13.77
C ARG A 27 0.00 -1.65 13.73
N SER A 28 -0.45 -2.04 12.55
CA SER A 28 -1.35 -3.17 12.34
C SER A 28 -0.98 -3.90 11.06
N ILE A 29 -1.16 -5.22 11.03
CA ILE A 29 -0.92 -6.06 9.86
C ILE A 29 -2.20 -6.85 9.51
N PRO A 30 -2.50 -7.09 8.23
CA PRO A 30 -1.76 -6.59 7.06
C PRO A 30 -1.95 -5.08 6.84
N THR A 31 -0.89 -4.41 6.36
CA THR A 31 -0.97 -3.02 5.87
C THR A 31 -0.38 -2.97 4.46
N TYR A 32 -1.11 -2.38 3.53
CA TYR A 32 -0.70 -2.16 2.16
C TYR A 32 -0.36 -0.68 1.97
N LEU A 33 0.83 -0.42 1.45
CA LEU A 33 1.30 0.91 1.07
C LEU A 33 1.25 1.01 -0.45
N VAL A 34 0.65 2.08 -0.97
CA VAL A 34 0.51 2.33 -2.40
C VAL A 34 1.43 3.47 -2.78
N PHE A 35 2.38 3.21 -3.67
CA PHE A 35 3.35 4.19 -4.15
C PHE A 35 3.14 4.49 -5.63
N ASN A 36 3.50 5.69 -6.08
CA ASN A 36 3.70 5.97 -7.50
C ASN A 36 5.09 5.48 -7.95
N THR A 37 5.37 5.62 -9.24
CA THR A 37 6.67 5.28 -9.84
C THR A 37 7.81 6.22 -9.43
N GLU A 38 7.48 7.39 -8.87
CA GLU A 38 8.45 8.39 -8.38
C GLU A 38 8.88 8.11 -6.93
N GLY A 39 8.19 7.20 -6.24
CA GLY A 39 8.45 6.81 -4.86
C GLY A 39 7.60 7.55 -3.80
N ASP A 40 6.64 8.37 -4.21
CA ASP A 40 5.69 9.02 -3.32
C ASP A 40 4.62 8.06 -2.84
N LEU A 41 4.29 8.15 -1.55
CA LEU A 41 3.20 7.39 -0.94
C LEU A 41 1.86 8.02 -1.30
N LEU A 42 1.10 7.36 -2.17
CA LEU A 42 -0.24 7.78 -2.58
C LEU A 42 -1.28 7.51 -1.50
N GLY A 43 -1.12 6.41 -0.76
CA GLY A 43 -2.05 6.04 0.28
C GLY A 43 -1.69 4.76 1.01
N LYS A 44 -2.48 4.46 2.04
CA LYS A 44 -2.34 3.24 2.86
C LYS A 44 -3.71 2.57 3.05
N ILE A 45 -3.72 1.25 2.99
CA ILE A 45 -4.88 0.42 3.29
C ILE A 45 -4.49 -0.48 4.47
N THR A 46 -5.25 -0.39 5.57
CA THR A 46 -4.95 -1.13 6.80
C THR A 46 -6.02 -2.18 7.06
N GLY A 47 -5.59 -3.38 7.45
CA GLY A 47 -6.48 -4.49 7.78
C GLY A 47 -6.79 -5.39 6.58
N SER A 48 -7.49 -6.48 6.88
CA SER A 48 -7.95 -7.44 5.89
C SER A 48 -9.35 -7.04 5.41
N MET A 49 -9.57 -7.05 4.10
CA MET A 49 -10.87 -6.79 3.49
C MET A 49 -11.09 -7.70 2.27
N PRO A 50 -12.34 -7.89 1.83
CA PRO A 50 -12.63 -8.60 0.59
C PRO A 50 -11.90 -8.00 -0.62
N ALA A 51 -11.60 -8.84 -1.62
CA ALA A 51 -10.86 -8.43 -2.81
C ALA A 51 -11.54 -7.29 -3.59
N GLU A 52 -12.87 -7.26 -3.61
CA GLU A 52 -13.65 -6.19 -4.25
C GLU A 52 -13.46 -4.85 -3.53
N GLU A 53 -13.56 -4.84 -2.20
CA GLU A 53 -13.32 -3.66 -1.38
C GLU A 53 -11.88 -3.16 -1.50
N PHE A 54 -10.92 -4.09 -1.51
CA PHE A 54 -9.51 -3.76 -1.71
C PHE A 54 -9.26 -3.09 -3.06
N THR A 55 -9.82 -3.64 -4.12
CA THR A 55 -9.70 -3.08 -5.47
C THR A 55 -10.38 -1.71 -5.58
N ALA A 56 -11.53 -1.53 -4.93
CA ALA A 56 -12.22 -0.25 -4.87
C ALA A 56 -11.40 0.80 -4.10
N ALA A 57 -10.79 0.43 -2.96
CA ALA A 57 -9.92 1.30 -2.19
C ALA A 57 -8.69 1.73 -3.00
N LEU A 58 -8.05 0.80 -3.73
CA LEU A 58 -6.94 1.11 -4.63
C LEU A 58 -7.33 2.10 -5.72
N ARG A 59 -8.46 1.88 -6.41
CA ARG A 59 -8.97 2.78 -7.44
C ARG A 59 -9.22 4.18 -6.89
N LYS A 60 -9.76 4.28 -5.68
CA LYS A 60 -10.00 5.55 -5.01
C LYS A 60 -8.70 6.31 -4.76
N ILE A 61 -7.68 5.67 -4.18
CA ILE A 61 -6.37 6.28 -3.90
C ILE A 61 -5.74 6.86 -5.18
N ILE A 62 -5.82 6.13 -6.28
CA ILE A 62 -5.24 6.56 -7.56
C ILE A 62 -6.04 7.70 -8.18
N ALA A 63 -7.37 7.62 -8.15
CA ALA A 63 -8.24 8.67 -8.65
C ALA A 63 -8.08 10.00 -7.88
N GLU A 64 -7.76 9.95 -6.59
CA GLU A 64 -7.46 11.14 -5.78
C GLU A 64 -6.09 11.74 -6.10
N THR A 65 -5.11 10.91 -6.50
CA THR A 65 -3.77 11.37 -6.88
C THR A 65 -3.77 12.03 -8.27
N GLY A 66 -4.50 11.47 -9.23
CA GLY A 66 -4.59 12.01 -10.60
C GLY A 66 -5.38 13.33 -10.74
N LYS A 67 -5.94 13.85 -9.64
CA LYS A 67 -6.63 15.14 -9.59
C LYS A 67 -5.74 16.31 -9.16
N LYS A 68 -4.46 16.03 -8.84
CA LYS A 68 -3.54 17.01 -8.28
C LYS A 68 -2.59 17.57 -9.33
#